data_AF-A0A1B9IL96-F1
#
_entry.id   AF-A0A1B9IL96-F1
#
_cell.length_a   1.000
_cell.length_b   1.000
_cell.length_c   1.000
_cell.angle_alpha   90.00
_cell.angle_beta   90.00
_cell.angle_gamma   90.00
#
_symmetry.space_group_name_H-M   'P 1'
#
loop_
_entity.id
_entity.type
_entity.pdbx_description
1 polymer ?
#
loop_
_entity_poly.entity_id
_entity_poly.type
_entity_poly.pdbx_seq_one_letter_code
_entity_poly.pdbx_strand_id
1 'polypeptide(L)'
;MPSSVTSSTSSSNDDSGSDAPLSPGSVSTVSSAGSYDPSIDLSKLNISPSSSSPVPNSSITPIRDQWRISPHRLRLSSCPCTSLKAKKFQTMVTAEDYLKFNMDRFDKLLTRLCKISNIPPITQNVGLVLRGLRERGYELFHFVGRTLTQEESGNGRSGMSICLMVPDPNDTLVGHKILAEILIQSRIIGKGKEQYETASRFYEDYTDWILIQPYEYLSDTRIRKFEYVIPDKTENKSRETIINDLLSKIRHVYSGLTFHAGEIIPVITRTTKELMEDGRRVYAFEMELVYRKSSTDRYIKMIRIGLKVFPSQMNKSNSVSSSKAKKEEDIGAIILLELRDDKIKNTLVMYKDDWPVFHSYRDVIPPPDLSGLERLIEH
;
A
#
# COMPACT_ATOMS: atom_id res chain seq x y z
N MET A 1 -9.46 -40.99 -59.80
CA MET A 1 -8.06 -41.47 -59.93
C MET A 1 -7.28 -41.03 -58.69
N PRO A 2 -6.37 -41.88 -58.22
CA PRO A 2 -6.34 -42.44 -56.86
C PRO A 2 -5.28 -41.69 -55.99
N SER A 3 -5.05 -41.85 -54.69
CA SER A 3 -4.90 -43.00 -53.76
C SER A 3 -4.72 -42.34 -52.37
N SER A 4 -5.50 -42.63 -51.31
CA SER A 4 -5.24 -43.60 -50.22
C SER A 4 -3.91 -43.36 -49.43
N VAL A 5 -3.84 -43.30 -48.09
CA VAL A 5 -3.90 -44.43 -47.13
C VAL A 5 -3.63 -43.93 -45.67
N THR A 6 -4.46 -44.40 -44.70
CA THR A 6 -4.32 -44.75 -43.24
C THR A 6 -3.49 -43.89 -42.25
N SER A 7 -3.90 -43.54 -41.03
CA SER A 7 -4.58 -44.20 -39.87
C SER A 7 -3.68 -45.01 -38.90
N SER A 8 -3.69 -44.56 -37.63
CA SER A 8 -3.74 -45.29 -36.33
C SER A 8 -2.60 -46.19 -35.81
N THR A 9 -2.16 -45.90 -34.56
CA THR A 9 -1.91 -46.78 -33.36
C THR A 9 -1.27 -45.90 -32.27
N SER A 10 -1.81 -45.62 -31.07
CA SER A 10 -2.20 -46.41 -29.89
C SER A 10 -1.05 -46.99 -29.03
N SER A 11 -1.14 -46.66 -27.74
CA SER A 11 -0.90 -47.47 -26.52
C SER A 11 0.53 -47.75 -25.98
N SER A 12 0.69 -47.25 -24.74
CA SER A 12 1.20 -47.91 -23.51
C SER A 12 2.64 -48.43 -23.42
N ASN A 13 3.34 -47.99 -22.36
CA ASN A 13 4.08 -48.87 -21.45
C ASN A 13 4.19 -48.22 -20.05
N ASP A 14 3.66 -48.92 -19.06
CA ASP A 14 4.07 -48.88 -17.66
C ASP A 14 5.42 -49.59 -17.51
N ASP A 15 6.30 -49.15 -16.60
CA ASP A 15 6.91 -50.06 -15.60
C ASP A 15 7.63 -49.30 -14.46
N SER A 16 7.07 -49.47 -13.27
CA SER A 16 7.69 -49.86 -11.98
C SER A 16 9.12 -49.46 -11.59
N GLY A 17 9.21 -48.89 -10.39
CA GLY A 17 10.09 -49.43 -9.33
C GLY A 17 11.23 -48.53 -8.85
N SER A 18 11.09 -47.96 -7.65
CA SER A 18 11.91 -48.32 -6.47
C SER A 18 11.78 -47.30 -5.31
N ASP A 19 11.39 -47.88 -4.18
CA ASP A 19 11.67 -47.64 -2.76
C ASP A 19 12.32 -46.35 -2.23
N ALA A 20 11.78 -45.98 -1.07
CA ALA A 20 12.07 -44.89 -0.14
C ALA A 20 13.41 -45.04 0.63
N PRO A 21 13.56 -44.44 1.82
CA PRO A 21 13.72 -43.03 2.21
C PRO A 21 15.12 -42.80 2.82
N LEU A 22 15.46 -41.58 3.28
CA LEU A 22 16.17 -41.32 4.56
C LEU A 22 16.43 -39.81 4.75
N SER A 23 16.14 -39.36 5.97
CA SER A 23 16.36 -38.00 6.50
C SER A 23 17.79 -37.85 7.07
N PRO A 24 18.08 -36.93 8.01
CA PRO A 24 18.98 -35.80 7.82
C PRO A 24 20.32 -35.94 8.57
N GLY A 25 21.32 -35.17 8.17
CA GLY A 25 22.50 -34.88 8.99
C GLY A 25 23.07 -33.53 8.61
N SER A 26 23.82 -32.81 9.42
CA SER A 26 24.03 -32.79 10.88
C SER A 26 25.03 -31.64 11.08
N VAL A 27 24.79 -30.86 12.13
CA VAL A 27 25.56 -29.68 12.51
C VAL A 27 27.02 -30.06 12.79
N SER A 28 27.97 -29.29 12.25
CA SER A 28 29.39 -29.38 12.59
C SER A 28 29.81 -28.17 13.42
N THR A 29 30.08 -28.46 14.69
CA THR A 29 30.78 -27.66 15.69
C THR A 29 32.27 -27.55 15.32
N VAL A 30 32.83 -26.34 15.41
CA VAL A 30 34.28 -26.15 15.64
C VAL A 30 34.45 -25.17 16.78
N SER A 31 35.01 -25.68 17.87
CA SER A 31 35.51 -24.93 19.01
C SER A 31 36.92 -24.43 18.70
N SER A 32 37.27 -23.22 19.14
CA SER A 32 38.62 -22.89 19.62
C SER A 32 38.58 -21.69 20.56
N ALA A 33 39.21 -21.89 21.70
CA ALA A 33 39.25 -21.04 22.88
C ALA A 33 40.17 -19.82 22.71
N GLY A 34 39.89 -18.79 23.50
CA GLY A 34 40.76 -17.64 23.72
C GLY A 34 40.28 -16.85 24.93
N SER A 35 40.75 -17.23 26.11
CA SER A 35 40.54 -16.58 27.40
C SER A 35 41.05 -15.14 27.40
N TYR A 36 40.25 -14.17 27.87
CA TYR A 36 40.71 -13.00 28.63
C TYR A 36 39.52 -12.43 29.42
N ASP A 37 39.63 -12.54 30.74
CA ASP A 37 38.80 -11.85 31.76
C ASP A 37 39.68 -10.72 32.32
N PRO A 38 39.13 -9.50 32.50
CA PRO A 38 39.08 -9.01 33.88
C PRO A 38 37.79 -8.25 34.21
N SER A 39 36.99 -8.86 35.07
CA SER A 39 36.34 -8.28 36.26
C SER A 39 36.62 -6.79 36.52
N ILE A 40 35.65 -5.94 36.17
CA ILE A 40 35.50 -4.60 36.77
C ILE A 40 34.22 -4.59 37.61
N ASP A 41 34.45 -4.48 38.90
CA ASP A 41 33.48 -4.42 39.99
C ASP A 41 32.76 -3.06 40.01
N LEU A 42 31.52 -3.03 39.48
CA LEU A 42 30.65 -1.84 39.42
C LEU A 42 29.86 -1.60 40.72
N SER A 43 30.17 -2.29 41.82
CA SER A 43 29.47 -2.13 43.12
C SER A 43 29.86 -0.86 43.91
N LYS A 44 30.59 0.09 43.31
CA LYS A 44 31.12 1.30 43.97
C LYS A 44 30.64 2.66 43.44
N LEU A 45 29.47 2.74 42.82
CA LEU A 45 28.81 4.03 42.57
C LEU A 45 27.54 4.16 43.41
N ASN A 46 27.78 4.27 44.71
CA ASN A 46 26.79 4.65 45.72
C ASN A 46 26.80 6.18 45.83
N ILE A 47 25.84 6.86 45.20
CA ILE A 47 25.57 8.29 45.47
C ILE A 47 24.07 8.49 45.64
N SER A 48 23.69 8.86 46.85
CA SER A 48 22.48 9.60 47.22
C SER A 48 22.74 10.21 48.61
N PRO A 49 22.04 11.28 49.06
CA PRO A 49 21.02 12.08 48.37
C PRO A 49 21.23 13.61 48.53
N SER A 50 20.62 14.41 47.67
CA SER A 50 20.22 15.78 48.00
C SER A 50 19.05 16.24 47.11
N SER A 51 18.35 17.26 47.58
CA SER A 51 16.90 17.34 47.63
C SER A 51 16.23 18.18 46.54
N SER A 52 14.99 17.79 46.25
CA SER A 52 13.84 18.65 45.90
C SER A 52 13.95 19.57 44.68
N SER A 53 13.38 19.11 43.56
CA SER A 53 12.54 19.93 42.68
C SER A 53 11.55 19.00 41.95
N PRO A 54 10.30 19.44 41.72
CA PRO A 54 9.20 18.55 41.37
C PRO A 54 9.35 18.06 39.93
N VAL A 55 9.63 16.77 39.77
CA VAL A 55 9.43 16.08 38.50
C VAL A 55 7.92 16.02 38.26
N PRO A 56 7.39 16.53 37.14
CA PRO A 56 6.02 16.22 36.79
C PRO A 56 5.98 14.71 36.57
N ASN A 57 5.26 14.02 37.44
CA ASN A 57 4.86 12.62 37.25
C ASN A 57 4.05 12.52 35.96
N SER A 58 4.72 12.50 34.80
CA SER A 58 4.23 11.77 33.65
C SER A 58 4.40 10.31 34.02
N SER A 59 3.41 9.81 34.76
CA SER A 59 3.10 8.40 34.80
C SER A 59 2.88 7.99 33.36
N ILE A 60 3.96 7.55 32.70
CA ILE A 60 3.87 6.75 31.49
C ILE A 60 3.27 5.44 32.00
N THR A 61 1.94 5.43 32.06
CA THR A 61 1.20 4.19 32.10
C THR A 61 1.72 3.42 30.88
N PRO A 62 2.19 2.17 31.03
CA PRO A 62 2.52 1.38 29.86
C PRO A 62 1.28 1.44 28.97
N ILE A 63 1.46 1.93 27.74
CA ILE A 63 0.40 2.01 26.75
C ILE A 63 -0.05 0.57 26.55
N ARG A 64 -1.07 0.14 27.33
CA ARG A 64 -1.73 -1.13 27.10
C ARG A 64 -2.27 -1.03 25.67
N ASP A 65 -2.00 -2.04 24.85
CA ASP A 65 -2.58 -2.20 23.53
C ASP A 65 -4.10 -2.14 23.63
N GLN A 66 -4.63 -0.92 23.52
CA GLN A 66 -6.02 -0.66 23.84
C GLN A 66 -6.76 -0.47 22.53
N TRP A 67 -7.13 -1.61 21.96
CA TRP A 67 -8.11 -1.67 20.89
C TRP A 67 -9.34 -0.83 21.26
N ARG A 68 -9.82 -0.04 20.30
CA ARG A 68 -11.06 0.72 20.37
C ARG A 68 -11.95 0.34 19.20
N ILE A 69 -13.24 0.21 19.47
CA ILE A 69 -14.20 -0.31 18.50
C ILE A 69 -15.38 0.67 18.38
N SER A 70 -15.92 0.78 17.17
CA SER A 70 -17.11 1.54 16.84
C SER A 70 -17.96 0.82 15.78
N PRO A 71 -19.18 0.34 16.12
CA PRO A 71 -19.79 0.29 17.44
C PRO A 71 -19.08 -0.71 18.38
N HIS A 72 -19.36 -0.60 19.68
CA HIS A 72 -18.56 -1.16 20.78
C HIS A 72 -18.59 -2.69 20.96
N ARG A 73 -19.39 -3.45 20.18
CA ARG A 73 -19.58 -4.89 20.38
C ARG A 73 -19.22 -5.65 19.11
N LEU A 74 -18.22 -6.53 19.16
CA LEU A 74 -17.82 -7.41 18.03
C LEU A 74 -18.40 -8.82 18.14
N ARG A 75 -19.08 -9.18 19.22
CA ARG A 75 -19.64 -10.53 19.34
C ARG A 75 -20.74 -10.79 18.31
N LEU A 76 -20.56 -11.76 17.42
CA LEU A 76 -21.48 -12.09 16.31
C LEU A 76 -22.97 -12.17 16.72
N SER A 77 -23.27 -12.86 17.83
CA SER A 77 -24.64 -13.06 18.33
C SER A 77 -25.35 -11.75 18.74
N SER A 78 -24.59 -10.69 19.00
CA SER A 78 -25.10 -9.37 19.40
C SER A 78 -24.52 -8.25 18.53
N CYS A 79 -23.96 -8.62 17.37
CA CYS A 79 -23.23 -7.70 16.53
C CYS A 79 -24.21 -6.66 15.99
N PRO A 80 -23.95 -5.35 16.17
CA PRO A 80 -24.77 -4.32 15.56
C PRO A 80 -24.81 -4.51 14.04
N CYS A 81 -23.73 -4.91 13.38
CA CYS A 81 -23.75 -5.11 11.93
C CYS A 81 -24.69 -6.23 11.45
N THR A 82 -24.97 -7.25 12.28
CA THR A 82 -25.94 -8.31 11.95
C THR A 82 -27.36 -8.00 12.44
N SER A 83 -27.48 -7.25 13.53
CA SER A 83 -28.76 -6.91 14.17
C SER A 83 -29.36 -5.58 13.70
N LEU A 84 -28.57 -4.71 13.06
CA LEU A 84 -29.01 -3.46 12.45
C LEU A 84 -29.83 -3.78 11.18
N LYS A 85 -31.01 -4.40 11.35
CA LYS A 85 -32.25 -4.04 10.60
C LYS A 85 -32.70 -2.62 11.00
N ALA A 86 -31.74 -1.72 11.23
CA ALA A 86 -31.95 -0.57 12.07
C ALA A 86 -32.58 0.54 11.27
N LYS A 87 -33.69 1.03 11.79
CA LYS A 87 -34.44 2.18 11.28
C LYS A 87 -33.56 3.34 10.77
N LYS A 88 -32.38 3.57 11.38
CA LYS A 88 -31.41 4.58 10.93
C LYS A 88 -30.80 4.31 9.55
N PHE A 89 -30.51 3.05 9.21
CA PHE A 89 -29.98 2.71 7.88
C PHE A 89 -31.07 2.86 6.82
N GLN A 90 -32.29 2.47 7.14
CA GLN A 90 -33.46 2.67 6.27
C GLN A 90 -33.75 4.16 6.00
N THR A 91 -33.32 5.08 6.88
CA THR A 91 -33.44 6.53 6.67
C THR A 91 -32.29 7.14 5.88
N MET A 92 -31.19 6.41 5.62
CA MET A 92 -30.09 6.89 4.78
C MET A 92 -30.44 6.67 3.32
N VAL A 93 -31.08 7.65 2.70
CA VAL A 93 -31.54 7.54 1.31
C VAL A 93 -30.42 7.89 0.32
N THR A 94 -29.50 8.78 0.71
CA THR A 94 -28.51 9.33 -0.22
C THR A 94 -27.08 8.82 0.00
N ALA A 95 -26.22 9.06 -1.00
CA ALA A 95 -24.78 8.85 -0.89
C ALA A 95 -24.14 9.68 0.24
N GLU A 96 -24.64 10.90 0.41
CA GLU A 96 -24.17 11.85 1.40
C GLU A 96 -24.54 11.44 2.83
N ASP A 97 -25.78 10.98 3.06
CA ASP A 97 -26.24 10.54 4.38
C ASP A 97 -25.39 9.37 4.91
N TYR A 98 -25.12 8.40 4.05
CA TYR A 98 -24.27 7.27 4.33
C TYR A 98 -22.84 7.69 4.69
N LEU A 99 -22.26 8.58 3.88
CA LEU A 99 -20.90 9.03 4.08
C LEU A 99 -20.80 9.79 5.40
N LYS A 100 -21.72 10.73 5.65
CA LYS A 100 -21.80 11.49 6.89
C LYS A 100 -21.95 10.58 8.11
N PHE A 101 -22.85 9.60 8.06
CA PHE A 101 -23.06 8.66 9.15
C PHE A 101 -21.79 7.87 9.51
N ASN A 102 -21.08 7.34 8.52
CA ASN A 102 -19.86 6.57 8.76
C ASN A 102 -18.68 7.47 9.15
N MET A 103 -18.59 8.68 8.61
CA MET A 103 -17.60 9.67 9.02
C MET A 103 -17.79 10.10 10.49
N ASP A 104 -19.02 10.32 10.94
CA ASP A 104 -19.30 10.63 12.35
C ASP A 104 -18.88 9.47 13.29
N ARG A 105 -19.07 8.23 12.85
CA ARG A 105 -18.66 7.04 13.60
C ARG A 105 -17.15 6.87 13.67
N PHE A 106 -16.47 7.19 12.56
CA PHE A 106 -15.02 7.21 12.47
C PHE A 106 -14.42 8.30 13.36
N ASP A 107 -14.94 9.54 13.30
CA ASP A 107 -14.43 10.66 14.09
C ASP A 107 -14.59 10.41 15.61
N LYS A 108 -15.71 9.80 16.02
CA LYS A 108 -15.91 9.34 17.40
C LYS A 108 -14.90 8.27 17.81
N LEU A 109 -14.49 7.38 16.91
CA LEU A 109 -13.44 6.40 17.20
C LEU A 109 -12.09 7.11 17.34
N LEU A 110 -11.76 7.97 16.38
CA LEU A 110 -10.49 8.69 16.33
C LEU A 110 -10.29 9.56 17.58
N THR A 111 -11.32 10.32 17.98
CA THR A 111 -11.31 11.13 19.21
C THR A 111 -11.05 10.27 20.44
N ARG A 112 -11.60 9.05 20.51
CA ARG A 112 -11.38 8.12 21.63
C ARG A 112 -10.00 7.46 21.62
N LEU A 113 -9.40 7.29 20.44
CA LEU A 113 -8.08 6.70 20.28
C LEU A 113 -6.97 7.69 20.62
N CYS A 114 -7.04 8.89 20.04
CA CYS A 114 -5.90 9.81 20.02
C CYS A 114 -6.28 11.28 20.23
N LYS A 115 -7.54 11.57 20.59
CA LYS A 115 -8.03 12.93 20.89
C LYS A 115 -7.86 13.93 19.73
N ILE A 116 -7.77 13.42 18.50
CA ILE A 116 -7.81 14.23 17.28
C ILE A 116 -9.16 14.05 16.58
N SER A 117 -9.58 15.07 15.85
CA SER A 117 -10.85 15.10 15.12
C SER A 117 -10.70 16.02 13.91
N ASN A 118 -11.46 15.74 12.84
CA ASN A 118 -11.60 16.62 11.68
C ASN A 118 -10.28 17.06 10.99
N ILE A 119 -9.33 16.14 10.84
CA ILE A 119 -8.08 16.38 10.12
C ILE A 119 -8.29 16.12 8.62
N PRO A 120 -8.22 17.14 7.73
CA PRO A 120 -8.66 16.99 6.34
C PRO A 120 -7.98 15.85 5.54
N PRO A 121 -6.65 15.63 5.63
CA PRO A 121 -6.02 14.49 4.97
C PRO A 121 -6.58 13.13 5.40
N ILE A 122 -6.90 12.99 6.70
CA ILE A 122 -7.49 11.76 7.25
C ILE A 122 -8.91 11.61 6.70
N THR A 123 -9.73 12.65 6.83
CA THR A 123 -11.13 12.66 6.40
C THR A 123 -11.29 12.31 4.92
N GLN A 124 -10.42 12.86 4.05
CA GLN A 124 -10.43 12.57 2.62
C GLN A 124 -10.13 11.10 2.33
N ASN A 125 -9.10 10.54 2.98
CA ASN A 125 -8.69 9.14 2.74
C ASN A 125 -9.76 8.17 3.25
N VAL A 126 -10.33 8.43 4.43
CA VAL A 126 -11.46 7.66 4.97
C VAL A 126 -12.65 7.73 4.02
N GLY A 127 -12.99 8.92 3.51
CA GLY A 127 -14.09 9.09 2.57
C GLY A 127 -13.92 8.27 1.29
N LEU A 128 -12.70 8.15 0.77
CA LEU A 128 -12.38 7.30 -0.38
C LEU A 128 -12.64 5.83 -0.07
N VAL A 129 -12.12 5.32 1.06
CA VAL A 129 -12.35 3.92 1.49
C VAL A 129 -13.84 3.64 1.65
N LEU A 130 -14.59 4.54 2.30
CA LEU A 130 -16.02 4.38 2.53
C LEU A 130 -16.83 4.29 1.23
N ARG A 131 -16.47 5.08 0.21
CA ARG A 131 -17.09 5.02 -1.12
C ARG A 131 -16.74 3.73 -1.84
N GLY A 132 -15.45 3.35 -1.86
CA GLY A 132 -15.01 2.12 -2.51
C GLY A 132 -15.59 0.85 -1.88
N LEU A 133 -15.80 0.84 -0.56
CA LEU A 133 -16.51 -0.25 0.12
C LEU A 133 -18.00 -0.28 -0.25
N ARG A 134 -18.65 0.88 -0.36
CA ARG A 134 -20.05 0.95 -0.77
C ARG A 134 -20.27 0.48 -2.21
N GLU A 135 -19.36 0.82 -3.12
CA GLU A 135 -19.40 0.33 -4.51
C GLU A 135 -19.30 -1.20 -4.58
N ARG A 136 -18.62 -1.82 -3.61
CA ARG A 136 -18.54 -3.28 -3.40
C ARG A 136 -19.75 -3.87 -2.65
N GLY A 137 -20.75 -3.05 -2.33
CA GLY A 137 -21.96 -3.48 -1.62
C GLY A 137 -21.82 -3.53 -0.09
N TYR A 138 -20.74 -3.01 0.48
CA TYR A 138 -20.56 -2.94 1.93
C TYR A 138 -21.07 -1.61 2.48
N GLU A 139 -22.12 -1.68 3.29
CA GLU A 139 -22.76 -0.50 3.84
C GLU A 139 -22.55 -0.35 5.36
N LEU A 140 -22.17 -1.43 6.03
CA LEU A 140 -22.09 -1.45 7.48
C LEU A 140 -20.97 -2.36 7.98
N PHE A 141 -20.03 -1.78 8.71
CA PHE A 141 -18.84 -2.42 9.25
C PHE A 141 -18.50 -1.82 10.60
N HIS A 142 -17.69 -2.54 11.38
CA HIS A 142 -17.02 -2.04 12.57
C HIS A 142 -15.77 -1.28 12.17
N PHE A 143 -15.55 -0.11 12.78
CA PHE A 143 -14.23 0.48 12.84
C PHE A 143 -13.52 -0.04 14.07
N VAL A 144 -12.35 -0.63 13.88
CA VAL A 144 -11.54 -1.26 14.93
C VAL A 144 -10.15 -0.67 14.85
N GLY A 145 -9.79 0.15 15.84
CA GLY A 145 -8.53 0.89 15.83
C GLY A 145 -7.62 0.52 16.98
N ARG A 146 -6.32 0.57 16.71
CA ARG A 146 -5.25 0.45 17.70
C ARG A 146 -4.16 1.50 17.46
N THR A 147 -3.49 1.88 18.54
CA THR A 147 -2.23 2.63 18.44
C THR A 147 -1.13 1.65 18.06
N LEU A 148 -0.24 2.08 17.17
CA LEU A 148 0.93 1.30 16.78
C LEU A 148 2.08 1.56 17.75
N THR A 149 2.90 0.54 17.96
CA THR A 149 4.16 0.67 18.70
C THR A 149 5.14 1.58 17.97
N GLN A 150 6.21 2.01 18.65
CA GLN A 150 7.25 2.83 18.02
C GLN A 150 7.97 2.08 16.90
N GLU A 151 8.14 0.76 17.04
CA GLU A 151 8.75 -0.11 16.04
C GLU A 151 7.91 -0.17 14.77
N GLU A 152 6.59 -0.35 14.92
CA GLU A 152 5.64 -0.34 13.80
C GLU A 152 5.48 1.04 13.16
N SER A 153 5.55 2.11 13.97
CA SER A 153 5.38 3.49 13.49
C SER A 153 6.63 4.05 12.81
N GLY A 154 7.80 3.50 13.15
CA GLY A 154 9.11 4.03 12.76
C GLY A 154 9.57 5.22 13.63
N ASN A 155 10.87 5.49 13.63
CA ASN A 155 11.49 6.49 14.50
C ASN A 155 10.89 7.90 14.35
N GLY A 156 10.53 8.51 15.47
CA GLY A 156 10.01 9.89 15.53
C GLY A 156 8.59 10.05 14.99
N ARG A 157 7.87 8.94 14.79
CA ARG A 157 6.47 8.90 14.37
C ARG A 157 5.61 8.24 15.44
N SER A 158 4.36 8.66 15.50
CA SER A 158 3.30 7.94 16.20
C SER A 158 2.30 7.42 15.16
N GLY A 159 1.91 6.16 15.27
CA GLY A 159 1.05 5.52 14.30
C GLY A 159 -0.24 4.98 14.92
N MET A 160 -1.26 4.83 14.09
CA MET A 160 -2.48 4.11 14.41
C MET A 160 -2.99 3.38 13.17
N SER A 161 -3.51 2.18 13.39
CA SER A 161 -4.18 1.39 12.35
C SER A 161 -5.66 1.30 12.71
N ILE A 162 -6.52 1.53 11.72
CA ILE A 162 -7.97 1.42 11.83
C ILE A 162 -8.46 0.45 10.76
N CYS A 163 -8.92 -0.71 11.19
CA CYS A 163 -9.51 -1.74 10.36
C CYS A 163 -11.03 -1.53 10.22
N LEU A 164 -11.55 -1.74 9.01
CA LEU A 164 -12.98 -1.80 8.72
C LEU A 164 -13.36 -3.27 8.60
N MET A 165 -14.19 -3.77 9.51
CA MET A 165 -14.47 -5.19 9.65
C MET A 165 -15.96 -5.51 9.53
N VAL A 166 -16.30 -6.63 8.89
CA VAL A 166 -17.69 -7.12 8.79
C VAL A 166 -17.82 -8.50 9.39
N PRO A 167 -19.01 -8.86 9.90
CA PRO A 167 -19.29 -10.21 10.37
C PRO A 167 -18.88 -11.26 9.33
N ASP A 168 -18.12 -12.26 9.76
CA ASP A 168 -17.80 -13.43 8.97
C ASP A 168 -18.03 -14.69 9.82
N PRO A 169 -19.05 -15.51 9.52
CA PRO A 169 -19.32 -16.72 10.28
C PRO A 169 -18.23 -17.79 10.14
N ASN A 170 -17.36 -17.69 9.13
CA ASN A 170 -16.26 -18.63 8.92
C ASN A 170 -15.01 -18.25 9.72
N ASP A 171 -14.93 -17.02 10.21
CA ASP A 171 -13.84 -16.59 11.08
C ASP A 171 -14.11 -17.05 12.51
N THR A 172 -13.40 -18.08 12.94
CA THR A 172 -13.56 -18.66 14.28
C THR A 172 -12.80 -17.89 15.37
N LEU A 173 -11.92 -16.95 15.01
CA LEU A 173 -11.11 -16.20 15.97
C LEU A 173 -11.82 -14.92 16.38
N VAL A 174 -12.16 -14.07 15.41
CA VAL A 174 -12.78 -12.77 15.68
C VAL A 174 -14.26 -12.74 15.30
N GLY A 175 -14.70 -13.66 14.45
CA GLY A 175 -16.02 -13.63 13.84
C GLY A 175 -16.19 -12.49 12.85
N HIS A 176 -15.11 -11.84 12.43
CA HIS A 176 -15.16 -10.67 11.57
C HIS A 176 -13.96 -10.64 10.63
N LYS A 177 -14.23 -10.58 9.32
CA LYS A 177 -13.17 -10.36 8.33
C LYS A 177 -12.86 -8.87 8.15
N ILE A 178 -11.61 -8.56 7.87
CA ILE A 178 -11.15 -7.22 7.51
C ILE A 178 -11.50 -6.96 6.03
N LEU A 179 -12.05 -5.79 5.74
CA LEU A 179 -12.31 -5.32 4.38
C LEU A 179 -11.28 -4.28 3.91
N ALA A 180 -10.88 -3.41 4.83
CA ALA A 180 -9.92 -2.37 4.56
C ALA A 180 -9.17 -1.98 5.84
N GLU A 181 -8.00 -1.38 5.65
CA GLU A 181 -7.20 -0.79 6.70
C GLU A 181 -6.90 0.67 6.35
N ILE A 182 -6.92 1.52 7.36
CA ILE A 182 -6.50 2.92 7.30
C ILE A 182 -5.34 3.09 8.28
N LEU A 183 -4.17 3.42 7.75
CA LEU A 183 -2.97 3.74 8.50
C LEU A 183 -2.84 5.26 8.61
N ILE A 184 -2.78 5.76 9.83
CA ILE A 184 -2.56 7.18 10.12
C ILE A 184 -1.24 7.29 10.88
N GLN A 185 -0.33 8.08 10.36
CA GLN A 185 0.94 8.39 11.02
C GLN A 185 1.02 9.89 11.30
N SER A 186 1.44 10.25 12.49
CA SER A 186 1.75 11.63 12.84
C SER A 186 3.24 11.78 13.15
N ARG A 187 3.77 12.96 12.84
CA ARG A 187 5.11 13.38 13.26
C ARG A 187 5.08 14.83 13.70
N ILE A 188 5.90 15.16 14.70
CA ILE A 188 6.10 16.54 15.10
C ILE A 188 7.12 17.16 14.13
N ILE A 189 6.69 18.12 13.35
CA ILE A 189 7.55 19.03 12.59
C ILE A 189 7.76 20.32 13.38
N GLY A 190 8.87 21.03 13.13
CA GLY A 190 9.39 22.12 13.96
C GLY A 190 8.36 23.07 14.59
N LYS A 191 8.72 23.72 15.71
CA LYS A 191 7.80 24.50 16.57
C LYS A 191 6.58 23.70 17.09
N GLY A 192 6.68 22.39 17.19
CA GLY A 192 5.63 21.54 17.79
C GLY A 192 4.40 21.33 16.92
N LYS A 193 4.45 21.61 15.61
CA LYS A 193 3.32 21.36 14.71
C LYS A 193 3.25 19.87 14.35
N GLU A 194 2.08 19.26 14.46
CA GLU A 194 1.88 17.89 13.99
C GLU A 194 1.56 17.86 12.50
N GLN A 195 2.19 16.94 11.80
CA GLN A 195 1.89 16.59 10.42
C GLN A 195 1.35 15.17 10.37
N TYR A 196 0.22 14.99 9.69
CA TYR A 196 -0.41 13.69 9.50
C TYR A 196 -0.19 13.18 8.08
N GLU A 197 0.19 11.91 7.98
CA GLU A 197 0.27 11.11 6.76
C GLU A 197 -0.80 10.01 6.88
N THR A 198 -1.56 9.76 5.80
CA THR A 198 -2.63 8.76 5.80
C THR A 198 -2.54 7.90 4.55
N ALA A 199 -2.64 6.60 4.74
CA ALA A 199 -2.70 5.61 3.68
C ALA A 199 -3.82 4.63 3.99
N SER A 200 -4.40 4.03 2.97
CA SER A 200 -5.37 2.95 3.14
C SER A 200 -5.07 1.80 2.20
N ARG A 201 -5.62 0.62 2.48
CA ARG A 201 -5.56 -0.53 1.58
C ARG A 201 -6.83 -1.36 1.73
N PHE A 202 -7.22 -2.04 0.66
CA PHE A 202 -8.28 -3.04 0.72
C PHE A 202 -7.67 -4.41 1.04
N TYR A 203 -8.42 -5.26 1.74
CA TYR A 203 -7.91 -6.57 2.13
C TYR A 203 -7.74 -7.53 0.93
N GLU A 204 -8.51 -7.30 -0.15
CA GLU A 204 -8.42 -8.02 -1.42
C GLU A 204 -7.02 -7.89 -2.06
N ASP A 205 -6.36 -6.75 -1.84
CA ASP A 205 -4.97 -6.52 -2.24
C ASP A 205 -4.22 -5.78 -1.13
N TYR A 206 -3.71 -6.56 -0.19
CA TYR A 206 -2.99 -6.04 0.97
C TYR A 206 -1.68 -5.32 0.62
N THR A 207 -1.18 -5.48 -0.61
CA THR A 207 0.07 -4.87 -1.06
C THR A 207 -0.13 -3.50 -1.69
N ASP A 208 -1.36 -3.14 -2.06
CA ASP A 208 -1.68 -1.85 -2.66
C ASP A 208 -2.09 -0.80 -1.62
N TRP A 209 -1.15 0.08 -1.29
CA TRP A 209 -1.43 1.24 -0.43
C TRP A 209 -1.87 2.45 -1.22
N ILE A 210 -3.07 2.91 -0.93
CA ILE A 210 -3.75 4.05 -1.52
C ILE A 210 -3.47 5.32 -0.71
N LEU A 211 -2.99 6.34 -1.41
CA LEU A 211 -2.57 7.63 -0.89
C LEU A 211 -3.31 8.74 -1.63
N ILE A 212 -3.78 9.76 -0.91
CA ILE A 212 -4.36 10.95 -1.54
C ILE A 212 -3.27 12.04 -1.55
N GLN A 213 -2.82 12.41 -2.75
CA GLN A 213 -1.70 13.33 -2.93
C GLN A 213 -2.05 14.40 -3.98
N PRO A 214 -2.81 15.46 -3.60
CA PRO A 214 -3.23 16.51 -4.52
C PRO A 214 -2.08 17.52 -4.76
N TYR A 215 -0.92 17.03 -5.17
CA TYR A 215 0.27 17.84 -5.36
C TYR A 215 0.41 18.38 -6.77
N GLU A 216 0.77 19.64 -6.89
CA GLU A 216 1.20 20.18 -8.18
C GLU A 216 2.63 19.76 -8.51
N TYR A 217 2.83 19.34 -9.75
CA TYR A 217 4.12 18.93 -10.30
C TYR A 217 4.57 19.93 -11.35
N LEU A 218 5.80 20.44 -11.21
CA LEU A 218 6.42 21.34 -12.16
C LEU A 218 7.44 20.57 -13.01
N SER A 219 7.27 20.55 -14.34
CA SER A 219 8.25 19.96 -15.25
C SER A 219 9.50 20.83 -15.36
N ASP A 220 10.68 20.20 -15.39
CA ASP A 220 11.92 20.92 -15.73
C ASP A 220 12.00 21.13 -17.25
N THR A 221 11.76 22.35 -17.72
CA THR A 221 11.82 22.67 -19.15
C THR A 221 13.22 22.59 -19.75
N ARG A 222 14.27 22.52 -18.93
CA ARG A 222 15.67 22.41 -19.39
C ARG A 222 16.04 20.99 -19.80
N ILE A 223 15.35 19.99 -19.24
CA ILE A 223 15.58 18.58 -19.54
C ILE A 223 14.51 18.14 -20.52
N ARG A 224 14.91 17.76 -21.73
CA ARG A 224 13.95 17.26 -22.73
C ARG A 224 13.31 15.98 -22.23
N LYS A 225 11.98 15.88 -22.43
CA LYS A 225 11.27 14.62 -22.27
C LYS A 225 11.92 13.57 -23.16
N PHE A 226 12.05 12.36 -22.64
CA PHE A 226 12.63 11.25 -23.35
C PHE A 226 11.58 10.14 -23.52
N GLU A 227 11.47 9.59 -24.73
CA GLU A 227 10.53 8.52 -25.04
C GLU A 227 11.27 7.21 -25.36
N TYR A 228 10.84 6.14 -24.71
CA TYR A 228 11.24 4.78 -25.02
C TYR A 228 10.06 4.05 -25.67
N VAL A 229 10.13 3.81 -26.97
CA VAL A 229 9.14 2.99 -27.68
C VAL A 229 9.42 1.52 -27.38
N ILE A 230 8.39 0.79 -26.96
CA ILE A 230 8.49 -0.65 -26.71
C ILE A 230 8.59 -1.36 -28.06
N PRO A 231 9.67 -2.11 -28.31
CA PRO A 231 9.84 -2.83 -29.56
C PRO A 231 8.73 -3.88 -29.77
N ASP A 232 8.38 -4.13 -31.03
CA ASP A 232 7.30 -5.07 -31.35
C ASP A 232 7.72 -6.51 -31.04
N LYS A 233 6.73 -7.41 -30.91
CA LYS A 233 6.94 -8.82 -30.57
C LYS A 233 7.90 -9.53 -31.53
N THR A 234 8.03 -9.05 -32.76
CA THR A 234 8.94 -9.58 -33.78
C THR A 234 10.42 -9.41 -33.43
N GLU A 235 10.77 -8.48 -32.54
CA GLU A 235 12.15 -8.28 -32.09
C GLU A 235 12.58 -9.25 -30.98
N ASN A 236 11.69 -10.17 -30.54
CA ASN A 236 11.96 -11.22 -29.55
C ASN A 236 12.60 -10.71 -28.22
N LYS A 237 12.42 -9.43 -27.87
CA LYS A 237 12.88 -8.91 -26.59
C LYS A 237 11.94 -9.34 -25.46
N SER A 238 12.54 -9.88 -24.40
CA SER A 238 11.78 -10.16 -23.18
C SER A 238 11.35 -8.87 -22.51
N ARG A 239 10.28 -8.95 -21.70
CA ARG A 239 9.77 -7.82 -20.93
C ARG A 239 10.80 -7.30 -19.92
N GLU A 240 11.60 -8.21 -19.36
CA GLU A 240 12.68 -7.86 -18.45
C GLU A 240 13.78 -7.07 -19.17
N THR A 241 14.16 -7.45 -20.39
CA THR A 241 15.12 -6.68 -21.21
C THR A 241 14.60 -5.27 -21.49
N ILE A 242 13.32 -5.12 -21.85
CA ILE A 242 12.69 -3.81 -22.09
C ILE A 242 12.78 -2.92 -20.86
N ILE A 243 12.47 -3.46 -19.67
CA ILE A 243 12.52 -2.69 -18.43
C ILE A 243 13.98 -2.38 -18.06
N ASN A 244 14.92 -3.31 -18.22
CA ASN A 244 16.34 -3.06 -17.97
C ASN A 244 16.94 -1.99 -18.90
N ASP A 245 16.54 -1.97 -20.17
CA ASP A 245 16.89 -0.92 -21.12
C ASP A 245 16.35 0.44 -20.63
N LEU A 246 15.09 0.50 -20.20
CA LEU A 246 14.46 1.69 -19.62
C LEU A 246 15.22 2.20 -18.39
N LEU A 247 15.52 1.31 -17.44
CA LEU A 247 16.25 1.65 -16.21
C LEU A 247 17.68 2.14 -16.51
N SER A 248 18.34 1.55 -17.52
CA SER A 248 19.66 2.00 -17.97
C SER A 248 19.61 3.42 -18.54
N LYS A 249 18.56 3.75 -19.31
CA LYS A 249 18.36 5.12 -19.81
C LYS A 249 18.06 6.10 -18.68
N ILE A 250 17.29 5.69 -17.67
CA ILE A 250 17.05 6.51 -16.47
C ILE A 250 18.40 6.85 -15.78
N ARG A 251 19.28 5.86 -15.58
CA ARG A 251 20.61 6.10 -15.00
C ARG A 251 21.48 7.02 -15.84
N HIS A 252 21.38 6.92 -17.16
CA HIS A 252 22.16 7.77 -18.06
C HIS A 252 21.68 9.23 -18.03
N VAL A 253 20.36 9.46 -18.04
CA VAL A 253 19.77 10.81 -17.98
C VAL A 253 20.00 11.45 -16.62
N TYR A 254 20.02 10.65 -15.55
CA TYR A 254 20.23 11.12 -14.18
C TYR A 254 21.51 10.53 -13.59
N SER A 255 22.65 11.05 -14.06
CA SER A 255 23.98 10.62 -13.62
C SER A 255 24.11 10.64 -12.09
N GLY A 256 24.63 9.55 -11.51
CA GLY A 256 24.80 9.40 -10.07
C GLY A 256 23.61 8.77 -9.35
N LEU A 257 22.46 8.59 -10.02
CA LEU A 257 21.31 7.93 -9.43
C LEU A 257 21.59 6.45 -9.15
N THR A 258 21.43 6.06 -7.90
CA THR A 258 21.54 4.68 -7.43
C THR A 258 20.15 4.15 -7.08
N PHE A 259 19.79 3.00 -7.64
CA PHE A 259 18.55 2.31 -7.26
C PHE A 259 18.65 0.82 -7.48
N HIS A 260 17.92 0.08 -6.65
CA HIS A 260 17.77 -1.35 -6.77
C HIS A 260 16.67 -1.66 -7.79
N ALA A 261 17.00 -2.35 -8.88
CA ALA A 261 16.04 -2.64 -9.94
C ALA A 261 14.83 -3.44 -9.44
N GLY A 262 15.04 -4.29 -8.42
CA GLY A 262 13.96 -5.05 -7.76
C GLY A 262 12.89 -4.20 -7.08
N GLU A 263 13.11 -2.90 -6.83
CA GLU A 263 12.09 -2.01 -6.28
C GLU A 263 11.21 -1.36 -7.36
N ILE A 264 11.67 -1.32 -8.61
CA ILE A 264 11.01 -0.60 -9.71
C ILE A 264 10.41 -1.57 -10.73
N ILE A 265 11.13 -2.65 -11.06
CA ILE A 265 10.67 -3.65 -12.03
C ILE A 265 9.29 -4.21 -11.62
N PRO A 266 9.03 -4.61 -10.35
CA PRO A 266 7.72 -5.11 -9.97
C PRO A 266 6.63 -4.07 -10.15
N VAL A 267 6.89 -2.80 -9.85
CA VAL A 267 5.92 -1.72 -10.00
C VAL A 267 5.56 -1.50 -11.47
N ILE A 268 6.55 -1.36 -12.36
CA ILE A 268 6.30 -1.18 -13.81
C ILE A 268 5.57 -2.40 -14.37
N THR A 269 5.97 -3.60 -13.96
CA THR A 269 5.37 -4.86 -14.41
C THR A 269 3.92 -4.96 -14.00
N ARG A 270 3.64 -4.74 -12.71
CA ARG A 270 2.30 -4.76 -12.13
C ARG A 270 1.40 -3.71 -12.76
N THR A 271 1.86 -2.46 -12.85
CA THR A 271 1.09 -1.36 -13.47
C THR A 271 0.69 -1.67 -14.90
N THR A 272 1.60 -2.24 -15.69
CA THR A 272 1.27 -2.59 -17.08
C THR A 272 0.33 -3.79 -17.16
N LYS A 273 0.41 -4.75 -16.22
CA LYS A 273 -0.48 -5.90 -16.16
C LYS A 273 -1.91 -5.44 -15.86
N GLU A 274 -2.07 -4.56 -14.88
CA GLU A 274 -3.37 -3.96 -14.54
C GLU A 274 -3.94 -3.14 -15.71
N LEU A 275 -3.13 -2.29 -16.36
CA LEU A 275 -3.57 -1.61 -17.59
C LEU A 275 -4.01 -2.57 -18.70
N MET A 276 -3.32 -3.70 -18.85
CA MET A 276 -3.68 -4.71 -19.84
C MET A 276 -4.97 -5.44 -19.49
N GLU A 277 -5.23 -5.69 -18.21
CA GLU A 277 -6.50 -6.23 -17.70
C GLU A 277 -7.66 -5.26 -17.99
N ASP A 278 -7.39 -3.95 -17.97
CA ASP A 278 -8.32 -2.90 -18.41
C ASP A 278 -8.38 -2.72 -19.94
N GLY A 279 -7.77 -3.63 -20.72
CA GLY A 279 -7.74 -3.57 -22.18
C GLY A 279 -6.83 -2.49 -22.78
N ARG A 280 -5.99 -1.83 -21.96
CA ARG A 280 -5.07 -0.76 -22.39
C ARG A 280 -3.64 -1.30 -22.54
N ARG A 281 -3.24 -1.62 -23.77
CA ARG A 281 -1.88 -2.09 -24.06
C ARG A 281 -0.89 -0.92 -24.12
N VAL A 282 0.18 -0.98 -23.32
CA VAL A 282 1.29 -0.02 -23.33
C VAL A 282 2.17 -0.22 -24.56
N TYR A 283 2.54 0.88 -25.23
CA TYR A 283 3.43 0.88 -26.41
C TYR A 283 4.70 1.71 -26.23
N ALA A 284 4.74 2.64 -25.27
CA ALA A 284 5.91 3.44 -24.99
C ALA A 284 5.93 3.94 -23.54
N PHE A 285 7.12 4.32 -23.08
CA PHE A 285 7.34 5.03 -21.82
C PHE A 285 7.82 6.45 -22.11
N GLU A 286 7.08 7.45 -21.65
CA GLU A 286 7.51 8.85 -21.66
C GLU A 286 8.13 9.19 -20.30
N MET A 287 9.32 9.76 -20.30
CA MET A 287 10.03 10.14 -19.08
C MET A 287 10.29 11.64 -19.03
N GLU A 288 10.10 12.23 -17.86
CA GLU A 288 10.49 13.61 -17.59
C GLU A 288 10.89 13.82 -16.13
N LEU A 289 11.71 14.84 -15.90
CA LEU A 289 12.02 15.29 -14.55
C LEU A 289 10.94 16.26 -14.10
N VAL A 290 10.36 15.99 -12.93
CA VAL A 290 9.35 16.86 -12.31
C VAL A 290 9.74 17.21 -10.88
N TYR A 291 9.19 18.31 -10.40
CA TYR A 291 9.36 18.78 -9.04
C TYR A 291 8.01 18.90 -8.36
N ARG A 292 7.84 18.19 -7.26
CA ARG A 292 6.70 18.36 -6.38
C ARG A 292 7.00 19.46 -5.38
N LYS A 293 6.09 20.43 -5.23
CA LYS A 293 6.13 21.37 -4.11
C LYS A 293 5.65 20.69 -2.83
N SER A 294 6.50 20.65 -1.79
CA SER A 294 6.15 20.09 -0.48
C SER A 294 5.35 21.10 0.35
N SER A 295 4.71 20.62 1.42
CA SER A 295 4.09 21.47 2.44
C SER A 295 5.07 22.40 3.18
N THR A 296 6.37 22.14 3.06
CA THR A 296 7.45 22.95 3.63
C THR A 296 8.06 23.92 2.62
N ASP A 297 7.38 24.15 1.49
CA ASP A 297 7.83 25.03 0.39
C ASP A 297 9.17 24.58 -0.23
N ARG A 298 9.50 23.29 -0.09
CA ARG A 298 10.67 22.68 -0.70
C ARG A 298 10.26 21.93 -1.96
N TYR A 299 11.09 21.99 -2.98
CA TYR A 299 10.89 21.18 -4.18
C TYR A 299 11.52 19.81 -3.98
N ILE A 300 10.70 18.78 -4.11
CA ILE A 300 11.11 17.39 -4.08
C ILE A 300 11.26 16.94 -5.54
N LYS A 301 12.47 16.55 -5.91
CA LYS A 301 12.81 16.08 -7.25
C LYS A 301 12.24 14.69 -7.48
N MET A 302 11.62 14.46 -8.64
CA MET A 302 11.01 13.18 -9.00
C MET A 302 11.21 12.86 -10.48
N ILE A 303 11.24 11.57 -10.82
CA ILE A 303 11.18 11.10 -12.21
C ILE A 303 9.76 10.66 -12.47
N ARG A 304 9.13 11.25 -13.48
CA ARG A 304 7.82 10.84 -13.98
C ARG A 304 8.01 9.89 -15.16
N ILE A 305 7.35 8.74 -15.12
CA ILE A 305 7.27 7.76 -16.21
C ILE A 305 5.80 7.62 -16.61
N GLY A 306 5.40 8.23 -17.72
CA GLY A 306 4.09 8.05 -18.33
C GLY A 306 4.05 6.79 -19.19
N LEU A 307 3.08 5.91 -18.95
CA LEU A 307 2.84 4.70 -19.74
C LEU A 307 1.88 5.05 -20.87
N LYS A 308 2.41 5.26 -22.08
CA LYS A 308 1.61 5.55 -23.27
C LYS A 308 0.89 4.28 -23.74
N VAL A 309 -0.42 4.34 -23.88
CA VAL A 309 -1.28 3.21 -24.25
C VAL A 309 -1.89 3.39 -25.63
N PHE A 310 -2.11 2.28 -26.35
CA PHE A 310 -2.80 2.36 -27.63
C PHE A 310 -4.22 2.93 -27.39
N PRO A 311 -4.71 3.82 -28.29
CA PRO A 311 -6.07 4.33 -28.20
C PRO A 311 -7.05 3.16 -28.14
N SER A 312 -7.93 3.16 -27.13
CA SER A 312 -8.94 2.11 -26.99
C SER A 312 -9.80 2.04 -28.25
N GLN A 313 -9.85 0.86 -28.88
CA GLN A 313 -10.68 0.65 -30.07
C GLN A 313 -12.18 0.56 -29.74
N MET A 314 -12.57 0.55 -28.46
CA MET A 314 -13.94 0.27 -28.03
C MET A 314 -14.98 1.35 -28.34
N ASN A 315 -14.58 2.55 -28.78
CA ASN A 315 -15.53 3.64 -29.14
C ASN A 315 -15.49 4.04 -30.64
N LYS A 316 -15.11 3.12 -31.53
CA LYS A 316 -15.16 3.35 -32.99
C LYS A 316 -16.52 3.04 -33.63
N SER A 317 -17.63 3.33 -32.96
CA SER A 317 -18.96 3.20 -33.57
C SER A 317 -19.58 4.51 -34.06
N ASN A 318 -18.98 5.70 -33.88
CA ASN A 318 -19.64 6.94 -34.34
C ASN A 318 -18.77 8.16 -34.68
N SER A 319 -17.46 8.04 -34.92
CA SER A 319 -16.69 9.18 -35.45
C SER A 319 -16.37 9.01 -36.94
N VAL A 320 -17.16 9.72 -37.74
CA VAL A 320 -16.95 9.93 -39.17
C VAL A 320 -15.51 10.42 -39.38
N SER A 321 -14.84 9.72 -40.29
CA SER A 321 -13.58 10.04 -40.94
C SER A 321 -13.23 11.55 -40.97
N SER A 322 -12.30 11.95 -40.10
CA SER A 322 -11.42 13.09 -40.36
C SER A 322 -9.97 12.62 -40.28
N SER A 323 -9.37 12.43 -41.46
CA SER A 323 -7.93 12.35 -41.65
C SER A 323 -7.23 13.52 -40.94
N LYS A 324 -6.22 13.21 -40.10
CA LYS A 324 -5.47 14.12 -39.19
C LYS A 324 -6.06 14.36 -37.80
N ALA A 325 -6.72 13.37 -37.20
CA ALA A 325 -6.72 13.30 -35.74
C ALA A 325 -5.26 13.10 -35.27
N LYS A 326 -4.66 14.13 -34.64
CA LYS A 326 -3.48 13.94 -33.77
C LYS A 326 -3.76 12.67 -32.98
N LYS A 327 -2.86 11.69 -33.02
CA LYS A 327 -2.85 10.63 -32.01
C LYS A 327 -2.75 11.38 -30.68
N GLU A 328 -3.88 11.58 -30.02
CA GLU A 328 -3.90 12.08 -28.67
C GLU A 328 -3.23 10.96 -27.89
N GLU A 329 -1.97 11.18 -27.53
CA GLU A 329 -1.15 10.18 -26.88
C GLU A 329 -1.73 9.97 -25.49
N ASP A 330 -2.48 8.89 -25.36
CA ASP A 330 -3.17 8.59 -24.11
C ASP A 330 -2.17 7.99 -23.13
N ILE A 331 -1.99 8.63 -21.97
CA ILE A 331 -1.18 8.11 -20.88
C ILE A 331 -2.12 7.34 -19.95
N GLY A 332 -1.99 6.02 -19.95
CA GLY A 332 -2.86 5.14 -19.15
C GLY A 332 -2.53 5.14 -17.67
N ALA A 333 -1.26 5.35 -17.32
CA ALA A 333 -0.80 5.49 -15.94
C ALA A 333 0.50 6.30 -15.86
N ILE A 334 0.78 6.84 -14.70
CA ILE A 334 2.00 7.59 -14.38
C ILE A 334 2.68 6.92 -13.19
N ILE A 335 3.96 6.60 -13.33
CA ILE A 335 4.80 6.15 -12.22
C ILE A 335 5.71 7.31 -11.81
N LEU A 336 5.74 7.63 -10.53
CA LEU A 336 6.57 8.66 -9.94
C LEU A 336 7.63 8.05 -9.04
N LEU A 337 8.90 8.36 -9.30
CA LEU A 337 10.04 7.95 -8.51
C LEU A 337 10.55 9.16 -7.71
N GLU A 338 10.34 9.18 -6.40
CA GLU A 338 10.83 10.24 -5.52
C GLU A 338 12.34 10.11 -5.31
N LEU A 339 13.09 11.16 -5.64
CA LEU A 339 14.54 11.19 -5.48
C LEU A 339 14.95 11.89 -4.18
N ARG A 340 15.80 11.23 -3.38
CA ARG A 340 16.49 11.83 -2.23
C ARG A 340 17.90 11.26 -2.13
N ASP A 341 18.88 12.13 -1.91
CA ASP A 341 20.29 11.74 -1.74
C ASP A 341 20.77 10.76 -2.83
N ASP A 342 20.43 11.09 -4.09
CA ASP A 342 20.70 10.29 -5.29
C ASP A 342 20.20 8.84 -5.23
N LYS A 343 19.15 8.59 -4.43
CA LYS A 343 18.42 7.33 -4.32
C LYS A 343 16.94 7.50 -4.59
N ILE A 344 16.31 6.43 -5.06
CA ILE A 344 14.85 6.35 -5.11
C ILE A 344 14.35 6.01 -3.70
N LYS A 345 13.50 6.89 -3.15
CA LYS A 345 12.98 6.72 -1.79
C LYS A 345 11.56 6.17 -1.76
N ASN A 346 10.73 6.58 -2.72
CA ASN A 346 9.35 6.14 -2.86
C ASN A 346 9.04 5.96 -4.35
N THR A 347 8.26 4.93 -4.64
CA THR A 347 7.66 4.72 -5.96
C THR A 347 6.15 4.81 -5.79
N LEU A 348 5.50 5.63 -6.62
CA LEU A 348 4.05 5.82 -6.61
C LEU A 348 3.50 5.61 -8.01
N VAL A 349 2.28 5.11 -8.12
CA VAL A 349 1.58 4.92 -9.39
C VAL A 349 0.28 5.69 -9.33
N MET A 350 -0.11 6.33 -10.42
CA MET A 350 -1.41 6.96 -10.58
C MET A 350 -1.99 6.52 -11.91
N TYR A 351 -3.13 5.86 -11.88
CA TYR A 351 -3.84 5.51 -13.10
C TYR A 351 -4.52 6.72 -13.70
N LYS A 352 -4.80 6.63 -15.00
CA LYS A 352 -5.62 7.62 -15.68
C LYS A 352 -7.00 7.64 -15.04
N ASP A 353 -7.52 8.85 -14.81
CA ASP A 353 -8.80 9.16 -14.17
C ASP A 353 -8.84 8.99 -12.64
N ASP A 354 -7.73 8.56 -12.01
CA ASP A 354 -7.65 8.37 -10.55
C ASP A 354 -7.19 9.60 -9.78
N TRP A 355 -6.78 10.68 -10.44
CA TRP A 355 -6.33 11.90 -9.74
C TRP A 355 -7.35 12.36 -8.67
N PRO A 356 -6.93 12.62 -7.41
CA PRO A 356 -5.58 12.72 -6.85
C PRO A 356 -5.09 11.46 -6.10
N VAL A 357 -5.55 10.27 -6.49
CA VAL A 357 -5.26 8.98 -5.85
C VAL A 357 -3.99 8.37 -6.42
N PHE A 358 -3.13 7.91 -5.51
CA PHE A 358 -1.86 7.26 -5.83
C PHE A 358 -1.77 5.91 -5.13
N HIS A 359 -1.21 4.94 -5.83
CA HIS A 359 -0.94 3.58 -5.39
C HIS A 359 0.53 3.44 -5.03
N SER A 360 0.81 2.70 -3.97
CA SER A 360 2.15 2.43 -3.47
C SER A 360 2.24 0.95 -3.13
N TYR A 361 2.72 0.15 -4.09
CA TYR A 361 2.87 -1.29 -3.92
C TYR A 361 3.97 -1.61 -2.90
N ARG A 362 3.57 -2.09 -1.71
CA ARG A 362 4.46 -2.44 -0.60
C ARG A 362 3.98 -3.72 0.07
N ASP A 363 4.85 -4.70 0.14
CA ASP A 363 4.66 -5.97 0.87
C ASP A 363 5.32 -5.97 2.26
N VAL A 364 6.25 -5.03 2.51
CA VAL A 364 6.99 -4.91 3.78
C VAL A 364 6.13 -4.57 5.00
N ILE A 365 4.91 -4.05 4.80
CA ILE A 365 3.96 -3.81 5.89
C ILE A 365 2.98 -4.98 5.93
N PRO A 366 3.11 -5.93 6.89
CA PRO A 366 2.23 -7.08 6.96
C PRO A 366 0.78 -6.65 7.21
N PRO A 367 -0.21 -7.50 6.92
CA PRO A 367 -1.58 -7.31 7.37
C PRO A 367 -1.63 -7.03 8.89
N PRO A 368 -2.62 -6.25 9.36
CA PRO A 368 -2.71 -5.89 10.76
C PRO A 368 -2.91 -7.15 11.62
N ASP A 369 -2.04 -7.31 12.63
CA ASP A 369 -2.22 -8.32 13.67
C ASP A 369 -3.44 -7.94 14.53
N LEU A 370 -4.35 -8.90 14.70
CA LEU A 370 -5.56 -8.76 15.50
C LEU A 370 -5.38 -9.27 16.93
N SER A 371 -4.18 -9.71 17.30
CA SER A 371 -3.86 -10.18 18.64
C SER A 371 -4.28 -9.16 19.71
N GLY A 372 -4.94 -9.64 20.76
CA GLY A 372 -5.46 -8.83 21.85
C GLY A 372 -6.86 -8.25 21.60
N LEU A 373 -7.40 -8.36 20.38
CA LEU A 373 -8.77 -7.98 20.07
C LEU A 373 -9.78 -8.96 20.71
N GLU A 374 -9.39 -10.20 20.94
CA GLU A 374 -10.23 -11.28 21.49
C GLU A 374 -10.84 -10.90 22.84
N ARG A 375 -10.11 -10.13 23.64
CA ARG A 375 -10.55 -9.60 24.94
C ARG A 375 -11.79 -8.70 24.84
N LEU A 376 -12.07 -8.15 23.66
CA LEU A 376 -13.24 -7.30 23.39
C LEU A 376 -14.42 -8.07 22.77
N ILE A 377 -14.28 -9.39 22.59
CA ILE A 377 -15.27 -10.29 22.02
C ILE A 377 -15.98 -11.09 23.13
N GLU A 378 -15.24 -11.43 24.19
CA GLU A 378 -15.73 -12.23 25.32
C GLU A 378 -16.58 -11.45 26.33
N HIS A 379 -16.47 -10.12 26.35
CA HIS A 379 -17.24 -9.19 27.20
C HIS A 379 -18.24 -8.38 26.39
#